data_AF-A0A510IYJ6-F1
#
_entry.id   AF-A0A510IYJ6-F1
#
_cell.length_a   1.000
_cell.length_b   1.000
_cell.length_c   1.000
_cell.angle_alpha   90.00
_cell.angle_beta   90.00
_cell.angle_gamma   90.00
#
_symmetry.space_group_name_H-M   'P 1'
#
loop_
_entity.id
_entity.type
_entity.pdbx_description
1 polymer ?
#
loop_
_entity_poly.entity_id
_entity_poly.type
_entity_poly.pdbx_seq_one_letter_code
_entity_poly.pdbx_strand_id
1 'polypeptide(L)'
;MNNKIALLLLVFFYGFSNLTFSDILSVKPDSATHALKDTPLSTATEYTDYALFRMNFEVNSPLKINNDRLKVVTFSSSGANRLLEASYIPYNRGSERITGKLPLNNAVKSATLSYDVKFHSDFQFVKGGKLHGLGGGSSTTGCDPVDSNGWSVRVMFNGDGAPKLYVYHQDRQSSCGDSFSNFTGFKFSLNRWYRVEVFVKLNTTANNADGYIELYVDGKKIVEKHGLRLTGNMNALVDTFMFNTFHGGSTEDWAPSKTVKAYFDNFTVKSEKRIFGKNGWTCEYKEGGIYTANGACCMNSCGSCGGSGCGDLPGGATSCCSIKIVNEAPLCSYPNTGAPCRL
;
A
#
# COMPACT_ATOMS: atom_id res chain seq x y z
N MET A 1 16.45 -6.62 42.20
CA MET A 1 17.33 -5.63 42.85
C MET A 1 18.33 -6.38 43.72
N ASN A 2 19.62 -6.00 43.69
CA ASN A 2 20.71 -6.24 44.66
C ASN A 2 20.81 -7.65 45.34
N ASN A 3 21.93 -8.38 45.26
CA ASN A 3 23.15 -7.99 45.96
C ASN A 3 24.47 -8.65 45.46
N LYS A 4 25.45 -7.75 45.29
CA LYS A 4 26.93 -7.79 45.28
C LYS A 4 27.76 -8.94 45.93
N ILE A 5 28.92 -9.20 45.27
CA ILE A 5 30.33 -9.31 45.78
C ILE A 5 31.07 -10.68 45.82
N ALA A 6 32.36 -10.63 45.37
CA ALA A 6 33.51 -11.56 45.46
C ALA A 6 33.39 -12.94 44.76
N LEU A 7 34.25 -13.39 43.82
CA LEU A 7 35.71 -13.27 43.53
C LEU A 7 36.62 -14.25 44.31
N LEU A 8 37.12 -15.31 43.63
CA LEU A 8 38.49 -15.81 43.80
C LEU A 8 38.92 -16.80 42.68
N LEU A 9 40.25 -16.85 42.42
CA LEU A 9 41.10 -17.77 41.62
C LEU A 9 41.85 -17.05 40.48
N LEU A 10 43.03 -16.43 40.69
CA LEU A 10 44.38 -16.99 40.97
C LEU A 10 44.92 -17.98 39.93
N VAL A 11 45.85 -17.51 39.09
CA VAL A 11 47.11 -18.20 38.72
C VAL A 11 48.22 -17.13 38.54
N PHE A 12 49.39 -17.34 39.15
CA PHE A 12 50.63 -16.54 38.99
C PHE A 12 51.39 -16.99 37.72
N PHE A 13 52.15 -16.18 36.97
CA PHE A 13 53.54 -15.71 37.19
C PHE A 13 54.02 -15.07 35.85
N TYR A 14 55.17 -14.39 35.65
CA TYR A 14 56.30 -13.93 36.48
C TYR A 14 56.94 -12.70 35.78
N GLY A 15 57.89 -12.00 36.42
CA GLY A 15 59.00 -11.31 35.71
C GLY A 15 58.81 -9.84 35.30
N PHE A 16 59.10 -8.92 36.22
CA PHE A 16 59.43 -7.51 35.89
C PHE A 16 60.95 -7.34 35.82
N SER A 17 61.45 -6.58 34.83
CA SER A 17 62.72 -5.85 34.96
C SER A 17 62.80 -4.66 33.98
N ASN A 18 62.54 -3.47 34.53
CA ASN A 18 62.96 -2.12 34.12
C ASN A 18 63.62 -1.91 32.74
N LEU A 19 62.98 -1.10 31.89
CA LEU A 19 63.67 -0.18 30.96
C LEU A 19 62.99 1.20 30.97
N THR A 20 63.77 2.23 30.63
CA THR A 20 63.53 3.64 30.99
C THR A 20 62.94 4.49 29.87
N PHE A 21 62.54 5.71 30.22
CA PHE A 21 61.83 6.69 29.38
C PHE A 21 62.73 7.36 28.32
N SER A 22 63.31 6.59 27.39
CA SER A 22 64.23 7.13 26.38
C SER A 22 64.43 6.23 25.14
N ASP A 23 63.34 5.86 24.45
CA ASP A 23 63.39 5.28 23.10
C ASP A 23 62.31 5.90 22.19
N ILE A 24 62.46 7.21 21.95
CA ILE A 24 61.75 7.91 20.89
C ILE A 24 62.67 7.93 19.67
N LEU A 25 62.34 7.12 18.63
CA LEU A 25 62.38 7.46 17.18
C LEU A 25 62.28 6.21 16.30
N SER A 26 61.65 6.37 15.13
CA SER A 26 61.63 5.43 13.99
C SER A 26 60.82 4.12 14.12
N VAL A 27 59.49 4.24 14.06
CA VAL A 27 58.63 3.25 13.39
C VAL A 27 57.73 3.98 12.39
N LYS A 28 57.71 3.52 11.13
CA LYS A 28 56.86 4.09 10.07
C LYS A 28 55.40 3.68 10.26
N PRO A 29 54.41 4.48 9.85
CA PRO A 29 53.01 4.07 9.88
C PRO A 29 52.73 3.07 8.74
N ASP A 30 52.52 1.81 9.08
CA ASP A 30 51.92 0.84 8.15
C ASP A 30 50.43 1.14 7.98
N SER A 31 50.00 1.24 6.72
CA SER A 31 48.64 1.60 6.34
C SER A 31 47.68 0.41 6.45
N ALA A 32 46.97 0.30 7.57
CA ALA A 32 45.92 -0.71 7.76
C ALA A 32 44.69 -0.17 8.52
N THR A 33 44.21 1.03 8.16
CA THR A 33 42.86 1.45 8.55
C THR A 33 41.83 0.66 7.75
N HIS A 34 41.29 -0.40 8.34
CA HIS A 34 40.04 -1.00 7.88
C HIS A 34 38.91 0.01 8.06
N ALA A 35 38.73 0.88 7.07
CA ALA A 35 37.54 1.69 6.94
C ALA A 35 36.33 0.74 6.88
N LEU A 36 35.51 0.76 7.93
CA LEU A 36 34.15 0.29 7.83
C LEU A 36 33.51 1.10 6.69
N LYS A 37 33.17 0.43 5.59
CA LYS A 37 32.47 1.09 4.49
C LYS A 37 31.15 1.59 5.05
N ASP A 38 30.99 2.90 5.10
CA ASP A 38 29.69 3.52 5.31
C ASP A 38 28.74 2.97 4.25
N THR A 39 27.84 2.09 4.69
CA THR A 39 26.76 1.60 3.84
C THR A 39 25.93 2.85 3.52
N PRO A 40 25.78 3.25 2.24
CA PRO A 40 25.13 4.51 1.93
C PRO A 40 23.72 4.49 2.52
N LEU A 41 23.42 5.51 3.34
CA LEU A 41 22.09 5.75 3.89
C LEU A 41 21.10 5.70 2.73
N SER A 42 20.24 4.68 2.68
CA SER A 42 19.44 4.39 1.49
C SER A 42 18.65 5.63 1.10
N THR A 43 18.99 6.22 -0.04
CA THR A 43 18.24 7.32 -0.62
C THR A 43 16.80 6.86 -0.81
N ALA A 44 15.84 7.70 -0.42
CA ALA A 44 14.44 7.36 -0.59
C ALA A 44 14.18 7.05 -2.06
N THR A 45 13.57 5.89 -2.34
CA THR A 45 13.28 5.42 -3.70
C THR A 45 12.54 6.51 -4.47
N GLU A 46 13.14 7.01 -5.54
CA GLU A 46 12.53 8.05 -6.37
C GLU A 46 11.53 7.41 -7.34
N TYR A 47 10.24 7.63 -7.08
CA TYR A 47 9.17 7.05 -7.87
C TYR A 47 8.77 8.00 -9.01
N THR A 48 8.99 7.56 -10.25
CA THR A 48 8.60 8.28 -11.48
C THR A 48 7.20 7.91 -11.98
N ASP A 49 6.42 7.18 -11.19
CA ASP A 49 5.16 6.55 -11.60
C ASP A 49 3.92 7.45 -11.52
N TYR A 50 4.14 8.77 -11.38
CA TYR A 50 3.14 9.84 -11.27
C TYR A 50 2.03 9.58 -10.24
N ALA A 51 2.34 8.88 -9.16
CA ALA A 51 1.38 8.62 -8.09
C ALA A 51 0.92 9.92 -7.41
N LEU A 52 -0.40 10.12 -7.38
CA LEU A 52 -1.07 11.19 -6.64
C LEU A 52 -0.91 11.02 -5.14
N PHE A 53 -0.73 9.78 -4.67
CA PHE A 53 -0.32 9.45 -3.30
C PHE A 53 0.43 8.11 -3.30
N ARG A 54 1.43 7.97 -2.43
CA ARG A 54 2.14 6.73 -2.17
C ARG A 54 2.49 6.56 -0.69
N MET A 55 2.43 5.32 -0.20
CA MET A 55 2.91 4.91 1.12
C MET A 55 3.31 3.42 1.08
N ASN A 56 4.63 3.16 1.05
CA ASN A 56 5.23 1.82 0.84
C ASN A 56 6.14 1.35 1.98
N PHE A 57 6.11 2.04 3.13
CA PHE A 57 6.79 1.69 4.39
C PHE A 57 8.32 1.45 4.32
N GLU A 58 8.97 1.79 3.21
CA GLU A 58 10.42 1.72 3.00
C GLU A 58 11.23 2.28 4.17
N VAL A 59 12.50 1.87 4.29
CA VAL A 59 13.41 2.38 5.32
C VAL A 59 13.39 3.93 5.35
N ASN A 60 13.29 4.50 6.54
CA ASN A 60 13.15 5.94 6.79
C ASN A 60 11.86 6.62 6.27
N SER A 61 10.91 5.90 5.64
CA SER A 61 9.59 6.47 5.31
C SER A 61 8.75 6.69 6.58
N PRO A 62 8.31 7.93 6.89
CA PRO A 62 7.45 8.20 8.04
C PRO A 62 6.02 7.69 7.79
N LEU A 63 5.38 7.19 8.84
CA LEU A 63 3.96 6.84 8.78
C LEU A 63 3.12 8.11 8.69
N LYS A 64 2.34 8.27 7.62
CA LYS A 64 1.51 9.48 7.37
C LYS A 64 0.28 9.60 8.27
N ILE A 65 0.07 8.66 9.20
CA ILE A 65 -1.06 8.60 10.14
C ILE A 65 -0.50 8.30 11.53
N ASN A 66 -0.71 9.21 12.48
CA ASN A 66 -0.38 8.94 13.87
C ASN A 66 -1.55 8.20 14.54
N ASN A 67 -1.34 6.94 14.93
CA ASN A 67 -2.34 6.12 15.62
C ASN A 67 -1.65 4.94 16.31
N ASP A 68 -1.81 4.77 17.62
CA ASP A 68 -1.09 3.75 18.40
C ASP A 68 -1.45 2.30 18.03
N ARG A 69 -2.56 2.11 17.30
CA ARG A 69 -2.98 0.80 16.75
C ARG A 69 -2.33 0.46 15.41
N LEU A 70 -1.50 1.35 14.86
CA LEU A 70 -0.73 1.16 13.63
C LEU A 70 0.76 1.01 13.95
N LYS A 71 1.38 -0.05 13.45
CA LYS A 71 2.82 -0.30 13.64
C LYS A 71 3.47 -0.75 12.33
N VAL A 72 4.54 -0.09 11.92
CA VAL A 72 5.38 -0.60 10.84
C VAL A 72 6.26 -1.72 11.39
N VAL A 73 6.19 -2.91 10.78
CA VAL A 73 6.93 -4.11 11.19
C VAL A 73 7.70 -4.71 10.01
N THR A 74 8.83 -5.36 10.28
CA THR A 74 9.64 -6.05 9.27
C THR A 74 9.26 -7.52 9.22
N PHE A 75 9.06 -8.10 8.03
CA PHE A 75 8.66 -9.50 7.86
C PHE A 75 9.80 -10.34 7.27
N SER A 76 10.58 -11.01 8.12
CA SER A 76 11.77 -11.75 7.67
C SER A 76 11.43 -13.12 7.08
N SER A 77 11.39 -13.20 5.75
CA SER A 77 11.54 -14.48 5.03
C SER A 77 12.34 -14.39 3.73
N SER A 78 12.55 -13.19 3.16
CA SER A 78 13.30 -13.01 1.91
C SER A 78 13.93 -11.62 1.73
N GLY A 79 14.06 -10.83 2.79
CA GLY A 79 14.60 -9.47 2.74
C GLY A 79 13.97 -8.56 3.80
N ALA A 80 14.46 -7.32 3.90
CA ALA A 80 14.01 -6.33 4.88
C ALA A 80 12.70 -5.62 4.49
N ASN A 81 11.72 -6.34 3.91
CA ASN A 81 10.45 -5.71 3.56
C ASN A 81 9.68 -5.30 4.83
N ARG A 82 9.17 -4.06 4.81
CA ARG A 82 8.45 -3.42 5.91
C ARG A 82 7.00 -3.26 5.50
N LEU A 83 6.09 -3.59 6.40
CA LEU A 83 4.64 -3.51 6.16
C LEU A 83 3.94 -2.84 7.35
N LEU A 84 2.68 -2.45 7.16
CA LEU A 84 1.86 -1.86 8.21
C LEU A 84 0.99 -2.93 8.87
N GLU A 85 1.24 -3.21 10.15
CA GLU A 85 0.31 -3.95 11.01
C GLU A 85 -0.74 -2.99 11.59
N ALA A 86 -2.02 -3.36 11.48
CA ALA A 86 -3.14 -2.69 12.11
C ALA A 86 -3.79 -3.60 13.16
N SER A 87 -3.90 -3.14 14.41
CA SER A 87 -4.50 -3.85 15.52
C SER A 87 -5.94 -3.38 15.79
N TYR A 88 -6.90 -4.27 15.55
CA TYR A 88 -8.33 -4.03 15.73
C TYR A 88 -8.70 -4.43 17.16
N ILE A 89 -8.56 -3.48 18.09
CA ILE A 89 -8.90 -3.66 19.50
C ILE A 89 -10.43 -3.60 19.66
N PRO A 90 -11.09 -4.57 20.33
CA PRO A 90 -12.54 -4.57 20.54
C PRO A 90 -13.04 -3.33 21.29
N TYR A 91 -14.23 -2.84 20.93
CA TYR A 91 -14.90 -1.74 21.63
C TYR A 91 -16.43 -1.84 21.43
N ASN A 92 -17.23 -1.12 22.23
CA ASN A 92 -18.70 -1.23 22.24
C ASN A 92 -19.45 -0.82 20.95
N ARG A 93 -18.72 -0.50 19.86
CA ARG A 93 -19.25 -0.18 18.52
C ARG A 93 -18.52 -0.93 17.39
N GLY A 94 -17.81 -2.01 17.69
CA GLY A 94 -16.98 -2.77 16.75
C GLY A 94 -15.54 -2.89 17.25
N SER A 95 -14.60 -2.32 16.51
CA SER A 95 -13.26 -2.07 17.02
C SER A 95 -13.07 -0.58 17.30
N GLU A 96 -12.04 -0.24 18.07
CA GLU A 96 -11.50 1.10 18.05
C GLU A 96 -11.18 1.52 16.61
N ARG A 97 -11.46 2.79 16.28
CA ARG A 97 -11.42 3.26 14.89
C ARG A 97 -10.00 3.68 14.52
N ILE A 98 -9.55 3.19 13.38
CA ILE A 98 -8.33 3.65 12.71
C ILE A 98 -8.76 4.35 11.42
N THR A 99 -8.64 5.68 11.42
CA THR A 99 -9.11 6.55 10.34
C THR A 99 -8.14 7.69 10.09
N GLY A 100 -7.90 8.02 8.82
CA GLY A 100 -7.17 9.20 8.38
C GLY A 100 -7.69 9.69 7.03
N LYS A 101 -7.72 11.01 6.85
CA LYS A 101 -7.92 11.66 5.54
C LYS A 101 -6.54 12.18 5.11
N LEU A 102 -5.98 11.61 4.04
CA LEU A 102 -4.66 11.96 3.52
C LEU A 102 -4.84 12.67 2.18
N PRO A 103 -4.38 13.93 2.01
CA PRO A 103 -4.52 14.64 0.76
C PRO A 103 -3.69 13.99 -0.35
N LEU A 104 -4.22 14.07 -1.57
CA LEU A 104 -3.49 13.73 -2.79
C LEU A 104 -2.67 14.95 -3.27
N ASN A 105 -1.56 14.68 -3.96
CA ASN A 105 -0.69 15.72 -4.52
C ASN A 105 -1.40 16.61 -5.55
N ASN A 106 -2.38 16.06 -6.28
CA ASN A 106 -3.26 16.77 -7.20
C ASN A 106 -4.65 16.15 -7.15
N ALA A 107 -5.69 16.98 -7.33
CA ALA A 107 -7.07 16.53 -7.41
C ALA A 107 -7.47 16.18 -8.86
N VAL A 108 -8.22 15.09 -9.06
CA VAL A 108 -8.52 14.54 -10.40
C VAL A 108 -9.99 14.10 -10.54
N LYS A 109 -10.49 13.97 -11.79
CA LYS A 109 -11.86 13.50 -12.07
C LYS A 109 -12.03 11.98 -11.97
N SER A 110 -10.93 11.24 -12.04
CA SER A 110 -10.88 9.78 -12.02
C SER A 110 -9.57 9.30 -11.41
N ALA A 111 -9.64 8.30 -10.54
CA ALA A 111 -8.46 7.73 -9.90
C ALA A 111 -8.68 6.27 -9.52
N THR A 112 -7.57 5.53 -9.47
CA THR A 112 -7.51 4.21 -8.86
C THR A 112 -6.72 4.29 -7.56
N LEU A 113 -7.34 3.87 -6.45
CA LEU A 113 -6.64 3.50 -5.23
C LEU A 113 -6.26 2.01 -5.33
N SER A 114 -5.01 1.69 -5.06
CA SER A 114 -4.54 0.31 -4.95
C SER A 114 -3.80 0.11 -3.63
N TYR A 115 -4.00 -1.03 -2.98
CA TYR A 115 -3.29 -1.44 -1.78
C TYR A 115 -3.31 -2.96 -1.64
N ASP A 116 -2.36 -3.50 -0.89
CA ASP A 116 -2.34 -4.92 -0.58
C ASP A 116 -2.87 -5.13 0.84
N VAL A 117 -3.64 -6.20 1.07
CA VAL A 117 -4.18 -6.57 2.38
C VAL A 117 -3.98 -8.06 2.66
N LYS A 118 -3.63 -8.38 3.90
CA LYS A 118 -3.62 -9.74 4.45
C LYS A 118 -4.24 -9.74 5.83
N PHE A 119 -5.33 -10.47 6.00
CA PHE A 119 -5.91 -10.73 7.33
C PHE A 119 -5.07 -11.79 8.05
N HIS A 120 -4.80 -11.62 9.35
CA HIS A 120 -4.06 -12.61 10.13
C HIS A 120 -4.83 -13.94 10.22
N SER A 121 -4.14 -15.03 10.55
CA SER A 121 -4.70 -16.40 10.54
C SER A 121 -5.86 -16.61 11.52
N ASP A 122 -6.02 -15.73 12.51
CA ASP A 122 -7.09 -15.76 13.51
C ASP A 122 -8.04 -14.55 13.42
N PHE A 123 -8.01 -13.79 12.31
CA PHE A 123 -8.84 -12.60 12.15
C PHE A 123 -10.32 -12.98 12.08
N GLN A 124 -11.11 -12.35 12.93
CA GLN A 124 -12.56 -12.55 13.01
C GLN A 124 -13.24 -11.44 12.18
N PHE A 125 -13.99 -11.77 11.13
CA PHE A 125 -14.72 -10.76 10.35
C PHE A 125 -15.99 -10.24 11.07
N VAL A 126 -16.55 -11.02 12.00
CA VAL A 126 -17.73 -10.70 12.83
C VAL A 126 -18.96 -10.35 11.98
N LYS A 127 -19.45 -9.11 12.00
CA LYS A 127 -20.52 -8.60 11.12
C LYS A 127 -19.99 -7.77 9.95
N GLY A 128 -18.70 -7.44 9.97
CA GLY A 128 -18.04 -6.64 8.96
C GLY A 128 -17.34 -5.40 9.49
N GLY A 129 -16.69 -4.70 8.58
CA GLY A 129 -15.83 -3.56 8.89
C GLY A 129 -15.50 -2.75 7.65
N LYS A 130 -14.74 -1.68 7.86
CA LYS A 130 -14.32 -0.72 6.84
C LYS A 130 -12.88 -1.01 6.45
N LEU A 131 -12.61 -0.83 5.17
CA LEU A 131 -11.28 -0.75 4.57
C LEU A 131 -11.16 0.61 3.85
N HIS A 132 -10.02 0.83 3.22
CA HIS A 132 -9.65 2.13 2.65
C HIS A 132 -10.52 2.52 1.43
N GLY A 133 -10.42 3.78 1.04
CA GLY A 133 -11.20 4.34 -0.07
C GLY A 133 -10.68 5.67 -0.58
N LEU A 134 -11.46 6.27 -1.47
CA LEU A 134 -11.26 7.60 -2.02
C LEU A 134 -12.40 8.53 -1.61
N GLY A 135 -12.12 9.82 -1.53
CA GLY A 135 -13.10 10.87 -1.27
C GLY A 135 -12.76 12.17 -2.00
N GLY A 136 -13.70 13.09 -1.94
CA GLY A 136 -13.58 14.43 -2.49
C GLY A 136 -14.21 15.50 -1.61
N GLY A 137 -13.60 16.67 -1.61
CA GLY A 137 -13.97 17.83 -0.80
C GLY A 137 -14.12 17.49 0.67
N SER A 138 -15.32 17.66 1.23
CA SER A 138 -15.56 17.36 2.65
C SER A 138 -15.37 15.86 3.00
N SER A 139 -15.34 14.97 2.00
CA SER A 139 -15.23 13.52 2.15
C SER A 139 -16.26 12.98 3.15
N THR A 140 -17.54 13.15 2.82
CA THR A 140 -18.70 12.89 3.70
C THR A 140 -18.75 11.45 4.19
N THR A 141 -18.98 11.27 5.50
CA THR A 141 -19.14 9.95 6.12
C THR A 141 -20.21 10.02 7.23
N GLY A 142 -19.98 9.48 8.42
CA GLY A 142 -20.77 9.76 9.64
C GLY A 142 -22.24 9.31 9.69
N CYS A 143 -22.85 8.96 8.55
CA CYS A 143 -24.29 9.14 8.29
C CYS A 143 -24.70 10.62 8.24
N ASP A 144 -23.76 11.50 7.90
CA ASP A 144 -23.95 12.93 7.68
C ASP A 144 -24.86 13.18 6.45
N PRO A 145 -25.63 14.29 6.42
CA PRO A 145 -26.47 14.67 5.29
C PRO A 145 -25.75 14.69 3.93
N VAL A 146 -26.52 14.70 2.84
CA VAL A 146 -25.97 14.93 1.50
C VAL A 146 -25.33 16.32 1.45
N ASP A 147 -24.06 16.37 1.03
CA ASP A 147 -23.28 17.58 0.81
C ASP A 147 -22.87 17.61 -0.65
N SER A 148 -23.20 18.71 -1.36
CA SER A 148 -22.82 18.88 -2.76
C SER A 148 -21.31 18.92 -2.96
N ASN A 149 -20.55 19.31 -1.93
CA ASN A 149 -19.09 19.39 -1.92
C ASN A 149 -18.43 18.14 -1.32
N GLY A 150 -19.18 17.05 -1.14
CA GLY A 150 -18.74 15.94 -0.30
C GLY A 150 -19.21 14.57 -0.76
N TRP A 151 -18.27 13.65 -0.93
CA TRP A 151 -18.56 12.26 -1.27
C TRP A 151 -17.45 11.32 -0.79
N SER A 152 -17.78 10.03 -0.63
CA SER A 152 -16.77 9.00 -0.35
C SER A 152 -17.13 7.65 -0.96
N VAL A 153 -16.11 6.92 -1.42
CA VAL A 153 -16.20 5.54 -1.92
C VAL A 153 -15.19 4.71 -1.14
N ARG A 154 -15.66 3.86 -0.22
CA ARG A 154 -14.82 3.02 0.63
C ARG A 154 -15.11 1.55 0.43
N VAL A 155 -14.10 0.70 0.60
CA VAL A 155 -14.31 -0.75 0.68
C VAL A 155 -14.81 -1.10 2.09
N MET A 156 -15.67 -2.11 2.17
CA MET A 156 -16.02 -2.79 3.42
C MET A 156 -15.80 -4.30 3.25
N PHE A 157 -15.57 -5.00 4.35
CA PHE A 157 -15.74 -6.46 4.43
C PHE A 157 -17.04 -6.80 5.16
N ASN A 158 -17.71 -7.88 4.76
CA ASN A 158 -18.83 -8.49 5.47
C ASN A 158 -18.33 -9.53 6.49
N GLY A 159 -19.24 -10.05 7.32
CA GLY A 159 -18.93 -11.07 8.33
C GLY A 159 -18.40 -12.42 7.79
N ASP A 160 -18.60 -12.69 6.50
CA ASP A 160 -18.05 -13.87 5.81
C ASP A 160 -16.75 -13.56 5.03
N GLY A 161 -16.19 -12.36 5.18
CA GLY A 161 -15.01 -11.90 4.44
C GLY A 161 -15.28 -11.47 2.99
N ALA A 162 -16.54 -11.44 2.53
CA ALA A 162 -16.87 -10.89 1.22
C ALA A 162 -16.70 -9.35 1.22
N PRO A 163 -15.95 -8.76 0.27
CA PRO A 163 -15.85 -7.31 0.16
C PRO A 163 -17.10 -6.69 -0.49
N LYS A 164 -17.31 -5.39 -0.26
CA LYS A 164 -18.33 -4.58 -0.93
C LYS A 164 -17.88 -3.11 -1.01
N LEU A 165 -18.50 -2.32 -1.88
CA LEU A 165 -18.33 -0.87 -1.88
C LEU A 165 -19.38 -0.21 -0.98
N TYR A 166 -18.99 0.86 -0.28
CA TYR A 166 -19.81 1.62 0.65
C TYR A 166 -19.66 3.12 0.35
N VAL A 167 -20.75 3.75 -0.09
CA VAL A 167 -20.70 4.96 -0.91
C VAL A 167 -21.59 6.08 -0.38
N TYR A 168 -21.01 7.26 -0.19
CA TYR A 168 -21.73 8.51 0.07
C TYR A 168 -21.77 9.27 -1.24
N HIS A 169 -22.90 9.20 -1.95
CA HIS A 169 -23.19 9.89 -3.22
C HIS A 169 -24.41 10.81 -3.07
N GLN A 170 -24.68 11.65 -4.08
CA GLN A 170 -25.67 12.73 -3.99
C GLN A 170 -27.13 12.27 -4.01
N ASP A 171 -27.41 11.04 -4.46
CA ASP A 171 -28.76 10.51 -4.65
C ASP A 171 -29.15 9.48 -3.56
N ARG A 172 -28.34 9.36 -2.49
CA ARG A 172 -28.61 8.39 -1.40
C ARG A 172 -29.93 8.73 -0.70
N GLN A 173 -30.75 7.71 -0.49
CA GLN A 173 -32.05 7.84 0.18
C GLN A 173 -31.92 7.67 1.71
N SER A 174 -30.87 6.97 2.15
CA SER A 174 -30.52 6.82 3.58
C SER A 174 -29.52 7.89 4.02
N SER A 175 -29.53 8.26 5.31
CA SER A 175 -28.52 9.15 5.89
C SER A 175 -27.11 8.55 5.80
N CYS A 176 -27.02 7.24 6.04
CA CYS A 176 -25.80 6.46 5.85
C CYS A 176 -25.55 6.13 4.37
N GLY A 177 -24.30 5.83 4.02
CA GLY A 177 -23.94 5.47 2.64
C GLY A 177 -24.58 4.16 2.15
N ASP A 178 -24.75 4.05 0.84
CA ASP A 178 -25.32 2.87 0.18
C ASP A 178 -24.25 1.79 -0.01
N SER A 179 -24.68 0.52 0.00
CA SER A 179 -23.79 -0.63 -0.18
C SER A 179 -23.99 -1.29 -1.55
N PHE A 180 -22.90 -1.47 -2.30
CA PHE A 180 -22.90 -2.23 -3.56
C PHE A 180 -22.12 -3.53 -3.38
N SER A 181 -22.85 -4.64 -3.45
CA SER A 181 -22.37 -5.97 -3.10
C SER A 181 -21.48 -6.61 -4.16
N ASN A 182 -20.62 -7.51 -3.71
CA ASN A 182 -19.89 -8.45 -4.55
C ASN A 182 -20.83 -9.38 -5.33
N PHE A 183 -20.66 -9.45 -6.65
CA PHE A 183 -21.45 -10.30 -7.56
C PHE A 183 -20.77 -11.64 -7.92
N THR A 184 -19.52 -11.86 -7.51
CA THR A 184 -18.70 -13.03 -7.86
C THR A 184 -18.68 -14.15 -6.82
N GLY A 185 -19.22 -13.90 -5.62
CA GLY A 185 -19.09 -14.81 -4.47
C GLY A 185 -17.71 -14.84 -3.81
N PHE A 186 -16.74 -14.05 -4.30
CA PHE A 186 -15.39 -13.91 -3.72
C PHE A 186 -15.38 -13.59 -2.21
N LYS A 187 -14.47 -14.21 -1.45
CA LYS A 187 -14.26 -13.94 -0.03
C LYS A 187 -12.76 -13.89 0.25
N PHE A 188 -12.33 -12.99 1.14
CA PHE A 188 -10.95 -12.99 1.63
C PHE A 188 -10.67 -14.24 2.47
N SER A 189 -9.70 -15.04 2.06
CA SER A 189 -9.12 -16.10 2.88
C SER A 189 -8.14 -15.51 3.88
N LEU A 190 -8.12 -16.05 5.10
CA LEU A 190 -7.15 -15.66 6.11
C LEU A 190 -5.73 -16.06 5.70
N ASN A 191 -4.73 -15.36 6.23
CA ASN A 191 -3.30 -15.58 6.00
C ASN A 191 -2.80 -15.41 4.54
N ARG A 192 -3.66 -14.99 3.59
CA ARG A 192 -3.30 -14.71 2.19
C ARG A 192 -3.24 -13.21 1.92
N TRP A 193 -2.25 -12.78 1.14
CA TRP A 193 -2.19 -11.43 0.55
C TRP A 193 -3.13 -11.31 -0.64
N TYR A 194 -3.81 -10.18 -0.74
CA TYR A 194 -4.68 -9.79 -1.85
C TYR A 194 -4.34 -8.37 -2.27
N ARG A 195 -4.23 -8.12 -3.59
CA ARG A 195 -4.18 -6.75 -4.10
C ARG A 195 -5.60 -6.26 -4.35
N VAL A 196 -5.98 -5.18 -3.67
CA VAL A 196 -7.30 -4.56 -3.79
C VAL A 196 -7.15 -3.27 -4.57
N GLU A 197 -7.96 -3.09 -5.61
CA GLU A 197 -7.92 -1.93 -6.49
C GLU A 197 -9.35 -1.34 -6.60
N VAL A 198 -9.51 -0.07 -6.25
CA VAL A 198 -10.78 0.67 -6.27
C VAL A 198 -10.67 1.75 -7.32
N PHE A 199 -11.41 1.62 -8.42
CA PHE A 199 -11.51 2.69 -9.41
C PHE A 199 -12.75 3.54 -9.15
N VAL A 200 -12.57 4.86 -9.24
CA VAL A 200 -13.64 5.86 -9.14
C VAL A 200 -13.54 6.82 -10.32
N LYS A 201 -14.65 7.02 -11.02
CA LYS A 201 -14.85 8.10 -11.99
C LYS A 201 -16.04 8.96 -11.58
N LEU A 202 -15.82 10.26 -11.44
CA LEU A 202 -16.88 11.22 -11.16
C LEU A 202 -17.85 11.37 -12.34
N ASN A 203 -19.07 11.75 -12.02
CA ASN A 203 -20.07 12.24 -12.97
C ASN A 203 -19.54 13.44 -13.77
N THR A 204 -20.01 13.61 -15.01
CA THR A 204 -19.53 14.66 -15.93
C THR A 204 -19.99 16.06 -15.54
N THR A 205 -21.18 16.18 -14.98
CA THR A 205 -21.74 17.44 -14.43
C THR A 205 -22.47 17.16 -13.12
N ALA A 206 -22.65 18.21 -12.30
CA ALA A 206 -23.26 18.13 -10.96
C ALA A 206 -24.68 17.53 -10.91
N ASN A 207 -25.38 17.51 -12.05
CA ASN A 207 -26.74 17.03 -12.20
C ASN A 207 -26.86 15.73 -13.02
N ASN A 208 -25.74 15.20 -13.54
CA ASN A 208 -25.73 13.96 -14.31
C ASN A 208 -25.36 12.76 -13.43
N ALA A 209 -25.98 11.61 -13.68
CA ALA A 209 -25.74 10.36 -12.94
C ALA A 209 -24.94 9.36 -13.81
N ASP A 210 -23.79 9.79 -14.35
CA ASP A 210 -22.93 9.00 -15.24
C ASP A 210 -21.55 8.68 -14.65
N GLY A 211 -21.35 9.00 -13.36
CA GLY A 211 -20.23 8.51 -12.58
C GLY A 211 -20.33 7.00 -12.34
N TYR A 212 -19.18 6.35 -12.19
CA TYR A 212 -19.12 4.92 -11.93
C TYR A 212 -17.93 4.52 -11.06
N ILE A 213 -18.08 3.38 -10.40
CA ILE A 213 -17.08 2.82 -9.48
C ILE A 213 -16.94 1.32 -9.72
N GLU A 214 -15.74 0.81 -9.51
CA GLU A 214 -15.42 -0.61 -9.61
C GLU A 214 -14.49 -1.03 -8.47
N LEU A 215 -14.71 -2.24 -7.96
CA LEU A 215 -13.80 -2.91 -7.03
C LEU A 215 -13.20 -4.12 -7.71
N TYR A 216 -11.89 -4.25 -7.61
CA TYR A 216 -11.13 -5.39 -8.09
C TYR A 216 -10.33 -6.03 -6.96
N VAL A 217 -10.16 -7.34 -7.02
CA VAL A 217 -9.25 -8.10 -6.15
C VAL A 217 -8.41 -9.04 -7.01
N ASP A 218 -7.10 -8.98 -6.85
CA ASP A 218 -6.10 -9.65 -7.70
C ASP A 218 -6.37 -9.44 -9.21
N GLY A 219 -6.78 -8.23 -9.60
CA GLY A 219 -7.12 -7.86 -10.98
C GLY A 219 -8.49 -8.37 -11.49
N LYS A 220 -9.25 -9.15 -10.70
CA LYS A 220 -10.60 -9.63 -11.07
C LYS A 220 -11.66 -8.66 -10.57
N LYS A 221 -12.64 -8.30 -11.41
CA LYS A 221 -13.73 -7.37 -11.03
C LYS A 221 -14.68 -8.07 -10.05
N ILE A 222 -14.94 -7.45 -8.91
CA ILE A 222 -15.74 -7.98 -7.79
C ILE A 222 -17.03 -7.20 -7.58
N VAL A 223 -16.99 -5.87 -7.75
CA VAL A 223 -18.14 -4.95 -7.69
C VAL A 223 -18.06 -3.97 -8.85
N GLU A 224 -19.20 -3.62 -9.42
CA GLU A 224 -19.34 -2.59 -10.44
C GLU A 224 -20.64 -1.84 -10.18
N LYS A 225 -20.59 -0.51 -10.22
CA LYS A 225 -21.78 0.33 -10.11
C LYS A 225 -21.64 1.57 -10.98
N HIS A 226 -22.45 1.60 -12.04
CA HIS A 226 -22.72 2.76 -12.89
C HIS A 226 -23.97 3.49 -12.41
N GLY A 227 -24.22 4.68 -12.96
CA GLY A 227 -25.44 5.43 -12.64
C GLY A 227 -25.32 6.22 -11.34
N LEU A 228 -24.15 6.79 -11.04
CA LEU A 228 -23.89 7.52 -9.79
C LEU A 228 -23.62 9.00 -10.04
N ARG A 229 -24.35 9.86 -9.33
CA ARG A 229 -23.97 11.26 -9.13
C ARG A 229 -23.12 11.32 -7.85
N LEU A 230 -21.82 11.11 -7.98
CA LEU A 230 -20.90 11.10 -6.84
C LEU A 230 -20.78 12.50 -6.23
N THR A 231 -20.52 13.51 -7.05
CA THR A 231 -20.37 14.90 -6.61
C THR A 231 -21.51 15.81 -7.08
N GLY A 232 -21.93 16.74 -6.21
CA GLY A 232 -22.88 17.82 -6.53
C GLY A 232 -22.18 19.13 -6.89
N ASN A 233 -20.85 19.17 -6.85
CA ASN A 233 -20.02 20.32 -7.21
C ASN A 233 -18.79 19.81 -7.97
N MET A 234 -18.58 20.29 -9.20
CA MET A 234 -17.46 19.83 -10.05
C MET A 234 -16.07 20.23 -9.54
N ASN A 235 -15.99 21.04 -8.48
CA ASN A 235 -14.76 21.34 -7.76
C ASN A 235 -14.43 20.30 -6.66
N ALA A 236 -15.40 19.51 -6.18
CA ALA A 236 -15.17 18.41 -5.23
C ALA A 236 -14.68 17.14 -5.98
N LEU A 237 -13.47 17.26 -6.51
CA LEU A 237 -12.75 16.24 -7.27
C LEU A 237 -12.27 15.08 -6.36
N VAL A 238 -11.65 14.04 -6.92
CA VAL A 238 -10.92 13.04 -6.13
C VAL A 238 -9.65 13.70 -5.58
N ASP A 239 -9.63 14.02 -4.30
CA ASP A 239 -8.56 14.78 -3.63
C ASP A 239 -8.04 14.12 -2.34
N THR A 240 -8.72 13.08 -1.85
CA THR A 240 -8.45 12.48 -0.54
C THR A 240 -8.31 10.97 -0.64
N PHE A 241 -7.17 10.43 -0.20
CA PHE A 241 -7.04 9.04 0.20
C PHE A 241 -7.63 8.85 1.60
N MET A 242 -8.71 8.07 1.69
CA MET A 242 -9.42 7.80 2.93
C MET A 242 -8.91 6.49 3.55
N PHE A 243 -7.87 6.57 4.35
CA PHE A 243 -7.39 5.43 5.12
C PHE A 243 -8.43 5.09 6.22
N ASN A 244 -9.07 3.94 6.12
CA ASN A 244 -10.04 3.46 7.11
C ASN A 244 -9.75 1.98 7.34
N THR A 245 -9.63 1.53 8.59
CA THR A 245 -9.51 0.11 8.90
C THR A 245 -10.05 -0.18 10.30
N PHE A 246 -11.26 -0.75 10.41
CA PHE A 246 -11.93 -1.03 11.69
C PHE A 246 -13.17 -1.92 11.51
N HIS A 247 -13.50 -2.75 12.50
CA HIS A 247 -14.85 -3.35 12.60
C HIS A 247 -15.85 -2.28 12.99
N GLY A 248 -17.08 -2.36 12.48
CA GLY A 248 -18.13 -1.61 13.13
C GLY A 248 -19.43 -1.41 12.39
N GLY A 249 -20.46 -1.27 13.21
CA GLY A 249 -21.70 -0.55 12.95
C GLY A 249 -21.82 0.54 14.02
N SER A 250 -22.76 0.33 14.95
CA SER A 250 -22.99 1.22 16.10
C SER A 250 -23.20 0.48 17.42
N THR A 251 -22.95 -0.82 17.46
CA THR A 251 -23.29 -1.74 18.57
C THR A 251 -22.16 -2.75 18.83
N GLU A 252 -22.18 -3.39 20.00
CA GLU A 252 -21.13 -4.29 20.49
C GLU A 252 -21.04 -5.61 19.72
N ASP A 253 -22.13 -6.07 19.13
CA ASP A 253 -22.21 -7.27 18.28
C ASP A 253 -21.45 -7.17 16.94
N TRP A 254 -20.78 -6.03 16.69
CA TRP A 254 -19.79 -5.86 15.62
C TRP A 254 -18.35 -6.12 16.08
N ALA A 255 -18.10 -6.26 17.38
CA ALA A 255 -16.77 -6.36 17.95
C ALA A 255 -16.18 -7.77 17.79
N PRO A 256 -14.88 -7.88 17.45
CA PRO A 256 -14.18 -9.16 17.59
C PRO A 256 -14.06 -9.53 19.07
N SER A 257 -13.98 -10.82 19.39
CA SER A 257 -13.90 -11.31 20.77
C SER A 257 -12.52 -11.10 21.42
N LYS A 258 -11.56 -10.56 20.65
CA LYS A 258 -10.16 -10.28 21.03
C LYS A 258 -9.57 -9.28 20.04
N THR A 259 -8.42 -8.70 20.36
CA THR A 259 -7.64 -7.94 19.38
C THR A 259 -7.24 -8.85 18.21
N VAL A 260 -7.63 -8.46 17.00
CA VAL A 260 -7.28 -9.16 15.75
C VAL A 260 -6.47 -8.23 14.84
N LYS A 261 -5.73 -8.80 13.88
CA LYS A 261 -4.74 -8.06 13.07
C LYS A 261 -4.97 -8.18 11.57
N ALA A 262 -4.78 -7.09 10.86
CA ALA A 262 -4.58 -7.10 9.41
C ALA A 262 -3.28 -6.38 9.05
N TYR A 263 -2.71 -6.79 7.93
CA TYR A 263 -1.46 -6.27 7.39
C TYR A 263 -1.74 -5.58 6.07
N PHE A 264 -1.08 -4.44 5.84
CA PHE A 264 -1.22 -3.64 4.64
C PHE A 264 0.13 -3.22 4.08
N ASP A 265 0.19 -3.12 2.76
CA ASP A 265 1.38 -2.69 2.03
C ASP A 265 0.99 -2.02 0.70
N ASN A 266 1.97 -1.43 -0.01
CA ASN A 266 1.87 -1.01 -1.41
C ASN A 266 0.68 -0.07 -1.73
N PHE A 267 0.44 0.92 -0.86
CA PHE A 267 -0.58 1.94 -1.07
C PHE A 267 -0.16 2.92 -2.16
N THR A 268 -0.97 3.01 -3.21
CA THR A 268 -0.83 3.99 -4.29
C THR A 268 -2.18 4.56 -4.69
N VAL A 269 -2.23 5.84 -5.03
CA VAL A 269 -3.33 6.44 -5.79
C VAL A 269 -2.78 6.98 -7.10
N LYS A 270 -3.33 6.56 -8.23
CA LYS A 270 -2.97 7.05 -9.58
C LYS A 270 -4.20 7.61 -10.28
N SER A 271 -4.00 8.56 -11.19
CA SER A 271 -5.08 9.05 -12.07
C SER A 271 -5.54 7.96 -13.04
N GLU A 272 -6.80 8.08 -13.47
CA GLU A 272 -7.48 7.15 -14.38
C GLU A 272 -7.55 5.69 -13.86
N LYS A 273 -8.05 4.80 -14.71
CA LYS A 273 -8.23 3.38 -14.41
C LYS A 273 -6.92 2.62 -14.57
N ARG A 274 -6.38 2.10 -13.46
CA ARG A 274 -5.09 1.40 -13.35
C ARG A 274 -5.29 0.08 -12.61
N ILE A 275 -5.90 -0.89 -13.30
CA ILE A 275 -6.28 -2.18 -12.74
C ILE A 275 -5.37 -3.25 -13.34
N PHE A 276 -4.46 -3.77 -12.54
CA PHE A 276 -3.42 -4.68 -13.02
C PHE A 276 -3.14 -5.85 -12.06
N GLY A 277 -3.75 -5.86 -10.87
CA GLY A 277 -3.60 -6.91 -9.88
C GLY A 277 -2.15 -7.19 -9.52
N LYS A 278 -1.86 -8.44 -9.18
CA LYS A 278 -0.52 -8.88 -8.76
C LYS A 278 0.54 -8.67 -9.86
N ASN A 279 0.19 -8.91 -11.13
CA ASN A 279 1.14 -8.85 -12.23
C ASN A 279 1.62 -7.41 -12.47
N GLY A 280 0.72 -6.43 -12.51
CA GLY A 280 1.14 -5.04 -12.63
C GLY A 280 1.88 -4.51 -11.41
N TRP A 281 1.57 -4.98 -10.20
CA TRP A 281 2.41 -4.67 -9.04
C TRP A 281 3.83 -5.22 -9.21
N THR A 282 4.00 -6.48 -9.64
CA THR A 282 5.32 -7.05 -9.90
C THR A 282 6.08 -6.20 -10.93
N CYS A 283 5.46 -5.88 -12.07
CA CYS A 283 6.12 -5.06 -13.09
C CYS A 283 6.42 -3.62 -12.63
N GLU A 284 5.41 -2.86 -12.22
CA GLU A 284 5.56 -1.42 -11.92
C GLU A 284 6.34 -1.18 -10.63
N TYR A 285 6.33 -2.12 -9.68
CA TYR A 285 6.97 -1.95 -8.38
C TYR A 285 8.26 -2.74 -8.21
N LYS A 286 8.25 -4.06 -8.49
CA LYS A 286 9.41 -4.92 -8.26
C LYS A 286 10.44 -4.79 -9.39
N GLU A 287 9.98 -4.77 -10.64
CA GLU A 287 10.89 -4.75 -11.81
C GLU A 287 11.15 -3.36 -12.40
N GLY A 288 10.51 -2.31 -11.87
CA GLY A 288 10.69 -0.92 -12.29
C GLY A 288 10.27 -0.64 -13.73
N GLY A 289 9.20 -1.29 -14.21
CA GLY A 289 8.70 -1.17 -15.59
C GLY A 289 7.31 -0.54 -15.72
N ILE A 290 6.76 -0.61 -16.94
CA ILE A 290 5.39 -0.19 -17.28
C ILE A 290 4.61 -1.44 -17.67
N TYR A 291 3.55 -1.77 -16.93
CA TYR A 291 2.76 -2.97 -17.17
C TYR A 291 1.67 -2.75 -18.22
N THR A 292 1.42 -3.79 -19.03
CA THR A 292 0.21 -3.89 -19.86
C THR A 292 -0.54 -5.18 -19.59
N ALA A 293 -1.88 -5.12 -19.71
CA ALA A 293 -2.79 -6.23 -19.39
C ALA A 293 -2.57 -7.53 -20.20
N ASN A 294 -1.75 -7.50 -21.26
CA ASN A 294 -1.31 -8.68 -22.00
C ASN A 294 -0.10 -9.41 -21.38
N GLY A 295 0.38 -8.98 -20.21
CA GLY A 295 1.51 -9.59 -19.49
C GLY A 295 2.88 -8.98 -19.80
N ALA A 296 2.98 -7.96 -20.64
CA ALA A 296 4.25 -7.27 -20.86
C ALA A 296 4.61 -6.37 -19.68
N CYS A 297 5.89 -6.36 -19.31
CA CYS A 297 6.51 -5.33 -18.52
C CYS A 297 7.55 -4.62 -19.38
N CYS A 298 7.22 -3.43 -19.89
CA CYS A 298 8.17 -2.61 -20.65
C CYS A 298 9.13 -1.87 -19.74
N MET A 299 10.28 -1.45 -20.26
CA MET A 299 11.22 -0.61 -19.51
C MET A 299 10.60 0.76 -19.22
N ASN A 300 10.79 1.32 -18.03
CA ASN A 300 10.15 2.59 -17.65
C ASN A 300 10.60 3.79 -18.50
N SER A 301 11.78 3.73 -19.12
CA SER A 301 12.28 4.71 -20.10
C SER A 301 11.37 4.89 -21.32
N CYS A 302 10.53 3.90 -21.64
CA CYS A 302 9.64 3.93 -22.79
C CYS A 302 8.52 4.98 -22.66
N GLY A 303 8.16 5.41 -21.44
CA GLY A 303 7.04 6.32 -21.15
C GLY A 303 5.63 5.74 -21.42
N SER A 304 5.53 4.77 -22.32
CA SER A 304 4.36 3.92 -22.55
C SER A 304 4.81 2.48 -22.89
N CYS A 305 3.88 1.53 -22.95
CA CYS A 305 4.18 0.13 -23.23
C CYS A 305 3.24 -0.40 -24.31
N GLY A 306 3.81 -0.86 -25.44
CA GLY A 306 3.06 -1.17 -26.66
C GLY A 306 2.55 0.07 -27.40
N GLY A 307 1.58 -0.14 -28.29
CA GLY A 307 1.05 0.90 -29.19
C GLY A 307 1.74 0.95 -30.56
N SER A 308 1.17 1.73 -31.49
CA SER A 308 1.81 2.02 -32.77
C SER A 308 3.05 2.90 -32.56
N GLY A 309 4.14 2.66 -33.27
CA GLY A 309 5.41 3.38 -33.07
C GLY A 309 6.17 2.98 -31.79
N CYS A 310 5.79 1.90 -31.10
CA CYS A 310 6.51 1.43 -29.91
C CYS A 310 8.00 1.09 -30.16
N GLY A 311 8.38 0.87 -31.42
CA GLY A 311 9.77 0.65 -31.83
C GLY A 311 10.64 1.91 -31.80
N ASP A 312 10.01 3.09 -31.79
CA ASP A 312 10.67 4.39 -31.83
C ASP A 312 10.83 5.02 -30.43
N LEU A 313 10.32 4.35 -29.39
CA LEU A 313 10.43 4.76 -27.98
C LEU A 313 11.82 4.48 -27.39
N PRO A 314 12.24 5.14 -26.29
CA PRO A 314 13.57 4.97 -25.69
C PRO A 314 13.83 3.53 -25.20
N GLY A 315 14.73 2.84 -25.91
CA GLY A 315 15.03 1.41 -25.71
C GLY A 315 14.51 0.50 -26.83
N GLY A 316 13.72 1.05 -27.77
CA GLY A 316 13.26 0.39 -28.97
C GLY A 316 12.29 -0.77 -28.75
N ALA A 317 12.00 -1.51 -29.82
CA ALA A 317 10.96 -2.54 -29.81
C ALA A 317 11.18 -3.66 -28.78
N THR A 318 12.42 -3.98 -28.43
CA THR A 318 12.77 -4.99 -27.40
C THR A 318 12.41 -4.54 -25.98
N SER A 319 12.40 -3.23 -25.74
CA SER A 319 12.13 -2.65 -24.40
C SER A 319 10.72 -2.11 -24.27
N CYS A 320 10.08 -1.74 -25.39
CA CYS A 320 8.85 -0.95 -25.41
C CYS A 320 7.68 -1.56 -26.20
N CYS A 321 7.88 -2.54 -27.08
CA CYS A 321 6.76 -3.17 -27.80
C CYS A 321 6.21 -4.38 -27.03
N SER A 322 5.04 -4.20 -26.41
CA SER A 322 4.42 -5.21 -25.54
C SER A 322 4.21 -6.59 -26.18
N ILE A 323 3.86 -6.66 -27.48
CA ILE A 323 3.74 -7.93 -28.21
C ILE A 323 5.10 -8.65 -28.30
N LYS A 324 6.17 -7.92 -28.59
CA LYS A 324 7.52 -8.48 -28.69
C LYS A 324 8.00 -9.00 -27.34
N ILE A 325 7.77 -8.22 -26.28
CA ILE A 325 8.13 -8.59 -24.91
C ILE A 325 7.40 -9.86 -24.44
N VAL A 326 6.10 -9.98 -24.69
CA VAL A 326 5.31 -11.17 -24.29
C VAL A 326 5.79 -12.44 -25.01
N ASN A 327 6.34 -12.32 -26.22
CA ASN A 327 6.83 -13.46 -26.99
C ASN A 327 8.30 -13.81 -26.70
N GLU A 328 9.16 -12.81 -26.49
CA GLU A 328 10.63 -12.97 -26.53
C GLU A 328 11.33 -12.69 -25.19
N ALA A 329 10.73 -11.92 -24.27
CA ALA A 329 11.39 -11.50 -23.04
C ALA A 329 11.45 -12.63 -21.97
N PRO A 330 12.43 -12.58 -21.05
CA PRO A 330 12.46 -13.47 -19.89
C PRO A 330 11.25 -13.25 -18.97
N LEU A 331 10.91 -14.27 -18.18
CA LEU A 331 9.88 -14.15 -17.14
C LEU A 331 10.37 -13.22 -16.03
N CYS A 332 9.52 -12.29 -15.56
CA CYS A 332 9.82 -11.44 -14.40
C CYS A 332 10.00 -12.24 -13.09
N SER A 333 9.65 -13.54 -13.08
CA SER A 333 9.91 -14.46 -11.98
C SER A 333 11.35 -15.00 -11.94
N TYR A 334 12.16 -14.82 -12.99
CA TYR A 334 13.54 -15.30 -12.98
C TYR A 334 14.44 -14.43 -12.08
N PRO A 335 15.41 -15.03 -11.36
CA PRO A 335 16.37 -14.26 -10.55
C PRO A 335 17.11 -13.21 -11.38
N ASN A 336 17.36 -12.05 -10.79
CA ASN A 336 18.10 -10.92 -11.39
C ASN A 336 17.53 -10.40 -12.72
N THR A 337 16.26 -10.69 -13.03
CA THR A 337 15.54 -10.14 -14.19
C THR A 337 14.74 -8.91 -13.75
N GLY A 338 14.97 -7.78 -14.42
CA GLY A 338 14.14 -6.57 -14.32
C GLY A 338 13.40 -6.29 -15.63
N ALA A 339 12.72 -5.15 -15.75
CA ALA A 339 12.11 -4.75 -17.01
C ALA A 339 13.17 -4.46 -18.10
N PRO A 340 13.00 -4.90 -19.36
CA PRO A 340 11.80 -5.55 -19.91
C PRO A 340 11.70 -7.05 -19.62
N CYS A 341 10.50 -7.50 -19.21
CA CYS A 341 10.21 -8.91 -18.91
C CYS A 341 8.71 -9.22 -19.11
N ARG A 342 8.29 -10.49 -19.00
CA ARG A 342 6.89 -10.93 -19.15
C ARG A 342 6.35 -11.68 -17.91
N LEU A 343 5.03 -11.65 -17.73
CA LEU A 343 4.29 -12.08 -16.53
C LEU A 343 3.16 -13.08 -16.80
#